data_AF-A0A942L8Q2-F1
#
_entry.id   AF-A0A942L8Q2-F1
#
_cell.length_a   1.000
_cell.length_b   1.000
_cell.length_c   1.000
_cell.angle_alpha   90.00
_cell.angle_beta   90.00
_cell.angle_gamma   90.00
#
_symmetry.space_group_name_H-M   'P 1'
#
loop_
_entity.id
_entity.type
_entity.pdbx_description
1 polymer ?
#
loop_
_entity_poly.entity_id
_entity_poly.type
_entity_poly.pdbx_seq_one_letter_code
_entity_poly.pdbx_strand_id
1 'polypeptide(L)'
;MSLDTLIDKIIPPRDYKHRNGFNNIPLIENLKKNEKLQLEDLLIDKLLIESGQEIDTLVVETLAYLKSQKSVPTLKQLLNICNNEMTKLKIASSIFEINQDNNMIDIAIRSFRILNNDKNPYYVYTLPTTFDYLIKFKSSKVNSIIEEYINHKEYLIAYNAKRVLKQ
;
A
#
# COMPACT_ATOMS: atom_id res chain seq x y z
N MET A 1 17.98 5.05 -23.07
CA MET A 1 16.61 5.35 -22.58
C MET A 1 16.74 6.40 -21.49
N SER A 2 15.98 7.49 -21.53
CA SER A 2 16.06 8.48 -20.44
C SER A 2 15.31 7.98 -19.22
N LEU A 3 15.76 8.38 -18.03
CA LEU A 3 15.16 7.97 -16.76
C LEU A 3 13.70 8.45 -16.64
N ASP A 4 13.38 9.60 -17.23
CA ASP A 4 12.00 10.14 -17.28
C ASP A 4 11.06 9.18 -18.03
N THR A 5 11.48 8.67 -19.19
CA THR A 5 10.68 7.69 -19.94
C THR A 5 10.55 6.34 -19.25
N LEU A 6 11.42 6.05 -18.29
CA LEU A 6 11.37 4.83 -17.48
C LEU A 6 10.40 5.00 -16.30
N ILE A 7 10.36 6.18 -15.67
CA ILE A 7 9.40 6.48 -14.61
C ILE A 7 7.97 6.37 -15.09
N ASP A 8 7.64 6.93 -16.26
CA ASP A 8 6.28 6.85 -16.81
C ASP A 8 5.85 5.41 -17.09
N LYS A 9 6.80 4.49 -17.29
CA LYS A 9 6.52 3.06 -17.44
C LYS A 9 6.34 2.36 -16.10
N ILE A 10 7.07 2.77 -15.07
CA ILE A 10 7.01 2.17 -13.72
C ILE A 10 5.82 2.69 -12.94
N ILE A 11 5.49 3.97 -13.10
CA ILE A 11 4.37 4.68 -12.51
C ILE A 11 3.52 5.28 -13.64
N PRO A 12 2.72 4.46 -14.35
CA PRO A 12 1.85 4.95 -15.40
C PRO A 12 0.77 5.89 -14.84
N PRO A 13 0.05 6.66 -15.67
CA PRO A 13 -0.99 7.59 -15.23
C PRO A 13 -1.99 6.98 -14.22
N ARG A 14 -2.49 7.81 -13.30
CA ARG A 14 -3.39 7.41 -12.20
C ARG A 14 -4.84 7.25 -12.66
N ASP A 15 -5.05 6.39 -13.65
CA ASP A 15 -6.38 6.03 -14.10
C ASP A 15 -6.52 4.53 -14.30
N TYR A 16 -7.77 4.09 -14.33
CA TYR A 16 -8.12 2.68 -14.46
C TYR A 16 -7.59 2.06 -15.76
N LYS A 17 -7.62 2.80 -16.88
CA LYS A 17 -7.20 2.29 -18.19
C LYS A 17 -5.73 1.90 -18.20
N HIS A 18 -4.88 2.65 -17.50
CA HIS A 18 -3.45 2.36 -17.45
C HIS A 18 -3.04 1.42 -16.30
N ARG A 19 -3.82 1.35 -15.21
CA ARG A 19 -3.42 0.62 -13.99
C ARG A 19 -4.18 -0.66 -13.71
N ASN A 20 -5.28 -0.94 -14.41
CA ASN A 20 -6.01 -2.19 -14.19
C ASN A 20 -5.16 -3.41 -14.57
N GLY A 21 -4.86 -4.27 -13.60
CA GLY A 21 -3.98 -5.44 -13.78
C GLY A 21 -2.51 -5.11 -14.01
N PHE A 22 -2.10 -3.86 -13.79
CA PHE A 22 -0.71 -3.43 -13.97
C PHE A 22 0.19 -3.93 -12.84
N ASN A 23 1.41 -4.35 -13.19
CA ASN A 23 2.43 -4.77 -12.24
C ASN A 23 3.79 -4.19 -12.69
N ASN A 24 4.38 -3.32 -11.88
CA ASN A 24 5.68 -2.71 -12.17
C ASN A 24 6.88 -3.49 -11.63
N ILE A 25 6.66 -4.55 -10.84
CA ILE A 25 7.74 -5.35 -10.25
C ILE A 25 8.73 -5.87 -11.32
N PRO A 26 8.30 -6.48 -12.44
CA PRO A 26 9.24 -6.94 -13.46
C PRO A 26 10.06 -5.82 -14.09
N LEU A 27 9.51 -4.60 -14.19
CA LEU A 27 10.24 -3.45 -14.71
C LEU A 27 11.32 -3.01 -13.72
N ILE A 28 10.99 -2.99 -12.43
CA ILE A 28 11.92 -2.64 -11.35
C ILE A 28 13.03 -3.68 -11.24
N GLU A 29 12.73 -4.98 -11.35
CA GLU A 29 13.74 -6.04 -11.28
C GLU A 29 14.77 -5.99 -12.40
N ASN A 30 14.41 -5.44 -13.55
CA ASN A 30 15.34 -5.24 -14.66
C ASN A 30 16.27 -4.03 -14.50
N LEU A 31 16.07 -3.21 -13.47
CA LEU A 31 16.92 -2.04 -13.21
C LEU A 31 18.22 -2.43 -12.51
N LYS A 32 19.30 -1.77 -12.92
CA LYS A 32 20.58 -1.80 -12.21
C LYS A 32 20.45 -1.12 -10.87
N LYS A 33 21.35 -1.44 -9.94
CA LYS A 33 21.37 -0.86 -8.60
C LYS A 33 21.38 0.68 -8.59
N ASN A 34 22.16 1.31 -9.45
CA ASN A 34 22.20 2.76 -9.57
C ASN A 34 20.88 3.35 -10.12
N GLU A 35 20.23 2.67 -11.06
CA GLU A 35 18.93 3.07 -11.59
C GLU A 35 17.82 2.94 -10.54
N LYS A 36 17.87 1.89 -9.69
CA LYS A 36 16.98 1.74 -8.54
C LYS A 36 17.13 2.90 -7.55
N LEU A 37 18.36 3.30 -7.23
CA LEU A 37 18.62 4.44 -6.34
C LEU A 37 18.09 5.77 -6.92
N GLN A 38 18.31 6.00 -8.21
CA GLN A 38 17.77 7.19 -8.87
C GLN A 38 16.24 7.18 -8.95
N LEU A 39 15.64 6.01 -9.17
CA LEU A 39 14.19 5.83 -9.12
C LEU A 39 13.65 6.17 -7.74
N GLU A 40 14.28 5.70 -6.66
CA GLU A 40 13.87 6.05 -5.29
C GLU A 40 13.81 7.57 -5.09
N ASP A 41 14.85 8.29 -5.51
CA ASP A 41 14.92 9.75 -5.37
C ASP A 41 13.76 10.43 -6.11
N LEU A 42 13.51 10.03 -7.35
CA LEU A 42 12.46 10.63 -8.18
C LEU A 42 11.05 10.30 -7.66
N LEU A 43 10.85 9.12 -7.10
CA LEU A 43 9.58 8.74 -6.47
C LEU A 43 9.34 9.53 -5.17
N ILE A 44 10.39 9.79 -4.38
CA ILE A 44 10.29 10.63 -3.18
C ILE A 44 9.94 12.08 -3.58
N ASP A 45 10.61 12.63 -4.60
CA ASP A 45 10.33 13.98 -5.10
C ASP A 45 8.89 14.09 -5.61
N LYS A 46 8.41 13.08 -6.35
CA LYS A 46 7.01 13.01 -6.80
C LYS A 46 6.02 13.07 -5.64
N LEU A 47 6.26 12.30 -4.57
CA LEU A 47 5.40 12.31 -3.37
C LEU A 47 5.40 13.67 -2.65
N LEU A 48 6.54 14.37 -2.62
CA LEU A 48 6.64 15.69 -2.00
C LEU A 48 5.83 16.73 -2.77
N ILE A 49 5.91 16.70 -4.11
CA ILE A 49 5.12 17.59 -4.99
C ILE A 49 3.62 17.31 -4.83
N GLU A 50 3.22 16.04 -4.71
CA GLU A 50 1.83 15.61 -4.59
C GLU A 50 1.26 15.68 -3.16
N SER A 51 2.06 16.10 -2.17
CA SER A 51 1.66 16.05 -0.75
C SER A 51 0.41 16.88 -0.40
N GLY A 52 0.01 17.83 -1.26
CA GLY A 52 -1.24 18.59 -1.17
C GLY A 52 -2.41 18.05 -2.00
N GLN A 53 -2.23 16.92 -2.67
CA GLN A 53 -3.18 16.29 -3.58
C GLN A 53 -3.53 14.86 -3.12
N GLU A 54 -4.26 14.11 -3.95
CA GLU A 54 -4.52 12.70 -3.72
C GLU A 54 -3.19 11.92 -3.84
N ILE A 55 -2.73 11.29 -2.76
CA ILE A 55 -1.45 10.55 -2.74
C ILE A 55 -1.51 9.37 -3.71
N ASP A 56 -0.51 9.24 -4.57
CA ASP A 56 -0.38 8.10 -5.47
C ASP A 56 0.15 6.86 -4.72
N THR A 57 -0.74 5.92 -4.41
CA THR A 57 -0.39 4.75 -3.61
C THR A 57 0.52 3.77 -4.36
N LEU A 58 0.56 3.81 -5.70
CA LEU A 58 1.49 2.98 -6.47
C LEU A 58 2.94 3.42 -6.23
N VAL A 59 3.18 4.73 -6.08
CA VAL A 59 4.50 5.27 -5.73
C VAL A 59 4.90 4.80 -4.33
N VAL A 60 3.99 4.87 -3.37
CA VAL A 60 4.19 4.42 -1.98
C VAL A 60 4.52 2.92 -1.91
N GLU A 61 3.81 2.09 -2.66
CA GLU A 61 4.04 0.64 -2.73
C GLU A 61 5.36 0.32 -3.44
N THR A 62 5.71 1.07 -4.48
CA THR A 62 6.98 0.91 -5.21
C THR A 62 8.18 1.21 -4.31
N LEU A 63 8.11 2.26 -3.50
CA LEU A 63 9.16 2.58 -2.52
C LEU A 63 9.30 1.49 -1.46
N ALA A 64 8.19 0.86 -1.06
CA ALA A 64 8.20 -0.26 -0.13
C ALA A 64 8.81 -1.53 -0.74
N TYR A 65 8.51 -1.80 -2.01
CA TYR A 65 9.13 -2.88 -2.77
C TYR A 65 10.65 -2.71 -2.85
N LEU A 66 11.11 -1.48 -3.13
CA LEU A 66 12.53 -1.12 -3.17
C LEU A 66 13.23 -1.13 -1.79
N LYS A 67 12.48 -1.26 -0.68
CA LYS A 67 12.99 -1.14 0.70
C LYS A 67 13.69 0.21 0.94
N SER A 68 13.16 1.28 0.35
CA SER A 68 13.76 2.61 0.41
C SER A 68 13.66 3.23 1.81
N GLN A 69 14.70 3.05 2.63
CA GLN A 69 14.79 3.69 3.96
C GLN A 69 14.73 5.22 3.88
N LYS A 70 15.27 5.78 2.79
CA LYS A 70 15.27 7.22 2.53
C LYS A 70 13.85 7.79 2.42
N SER A 71 12.88 6.99 1.98
CA SER A 71 11.48 7.44 1.83
C SER A 71 10.70 7.52 3.15
N VAL A 72 11.15 6.85 4.22
CA VAL A 72 10.39 6.70 5.46
C VAL A 72 9.97 8.05 6.08
N PRO A 73 10.83 9.08 6.18
CA PRO A 73 10.40 10.39 6.71
C PRO A 73 9.26 11.01 5.90
N THR A 74 9.35 10.97 4.57
CA THR A 74 8.30 11.47 3.66
C THR A 74 7.00 10.68 3.83
N LEU A 75 7.08 9.35 3.90
CA LEU A 75 5.90 8.50 4.12
C LEU A 75 5.24 8.78 5.49
N LYS A 76 6.01 9.02 6.55
CA LYS A 76 5.49 9.41 7.87
C LYS A 76 4.80 10.79 7.82
N GLN A 77 5.37 11.74 7.09
CA GLN A 77 4.72 13.04 6.87
C GLN A 77 3.38 12.87 6.15
N LEU A 78 3.35 12.10 5.06
CA LEU A 78 2.13 11.82 4.30
C LEU A 78 1.06 11.13 5.16
N LEU A 79 1.46 10.18 6.00
CA LEU A 79 0.56 9.48 6.92
C LEU A 79 -0.18 10.44 7.86
N ASN A 80 0.51 11.50 8.32
CA ASN A 80 -0.05 12.48 9.26
C ASN A 80 -1.04 13.46 8.61
N ILE A 81 -0.87 13.76 7.32
CA ILE A 81 -1.71 14.73 6.59
C ILE A 81 -2.82 14.06 5.78
N CYS A 82 -2.70 12.77 5.49
CA CYS A 82 -3.70 12.03 4.74
C CYS A 82 -5.00 11.90 5.54
N ASN A 83 -6.14 12.09 4.89
CA ASN A 83 -7.46 11.88 5.51
C ASN A 83 -8.13 10.57 5.09
N ASN A 84 -7.71 9.96 3.98
CA ASN A 84 -8.31 8.73 3.47
C ASN A 84 -7.74 7.51 4.22
N GLU A 85 -8.61 6.74 4.88
CA GLU A 85 -8.20 5.61 5.72
C GLU A 85 -7.60 4.43 4.93
N MET A 86 -8.03 4.20 3.69
CA MET A 86 -7.40 3.19 2.83
C MET A 86 -5.97 3.62 2.49
N THR A 87 -5.77 4.89 2.11
CA THR A 87 -4.44 5.43 1.84
C THR A 87 -3.54 5.37 3.08
N LYS A 88 -4.06 5.70 4.28
CA LYS A 88 -3.31 5.54 5.53
C LYS A 88 -2.89 4.10 5.78
N LEU A 89 -3.80 3.14 5.59
CA LEU A 89 -3.49 1.71 5.73
C LEU A 89 -2.36 1.29 4.79
N LYS A 90 -2.41 1.71 3.52
CA LYS A 90 -1.36 1.43 2.54
C LYS A 90 -0.02 2.03 2.94
N ILE A 91 0.00 3.31 3.34
CA ILE A 91 1.23 3.99 3.79
C ILE A 91 1.81 3.29 5.03
N ALA A 92 0.99 2.97 6.03
CA ALA A 92 1.43 2.28 7.24
C ALA A 92 2.02 0.90 6.93
N SER A 93 1.34 0.13 6.07
CA SER A 93 1.85 -1.16 5.56
C SER A 93 3.19 -0.99 4.85
N SER A 94 3.32 0.00 3.96
CA SER A 94 4.55 0.27 3.23
C SER A 94 5.72 0.65 4.14
N ILE A 95 5.50 1.51 5.13
CA ILE A 95 6.52 1.87 6.14
C ILE A 95 6.97 0.61 6.87
N PHE A 96 6.02 -0.21 7.35
CA PHE A 96 6.35 -1.45 8.04
C PHE A 96 7.16 -2.41 7.15
N GLU A 97 6.78 -2.58 5.89
CA GLU A 97 7.55 -3.40 4.94
C GLU A 97 8.98 -2.90 4.73
N ILE A 98 9.24 -1.59 4.85
CA ILE A 98 10.57 -1.01 4.72
C ILE A 98 11.41 -1.25 5.97
N ASN A 99 10.89 -0.97 7.17
CA ASN A 99 11.71 -0.88 8.38
C ASN A 99 11.15 -1.59 9.63
N GLN A 100 10.03 -2.31 9.51
CA GLN A 100 9.37 -3.03 10.60
C GLN A 100 8.97 -2.13 11.78
N ASP A 101 8.62 -0.87 11.53
CA ASP A 101 8.11 0.05 12.57
C ASP A 101 6.78 -0.46 13.13
N ASN A 102 6.83 -1.12 14.28
CA ASN A 102 5.67 -1.74 14.94
C ASN A 102 4.55 -0.74 15.28
N ASN A 103 4.84 0.57 15.38
CA ASN A 103 3.79 1.56 15.60
C ASN A 103 2.79 1.60 14.43
N MET A 104 3.21 1.17 13.24
CA MET A 104 2.36 1.11 12.06
C MET A 104 1.24 0.06 12.19
N ILE A 105 1.42 -0.97 13.03
CA ILE A 105 0.42 -2.02 13.26
C ILE A 105 -0.85 -1.40 13.86
N ASP A 106 -0.70 -0.58 14.90
CA ASP A 106 -1.86 0.03 15.58
C ASP A 106 -2.56 1.06 14.69
N ILE A 107 -1.81 1.79 13.87
CA ILE A 107 -2.36 2.72 12.88
C ILE A 107 -3.17 1.95 11.83
N ALA A 108 -2.61 0.87 11.28
CA ALA A 108 -3.29 0.03 10.29
C ALA A 108 -4.57 -0.61 10.85
N ILE A 109 -4.54 -1.13 12.08
CA ILE A 109 -5.71 -1.69 12.75
C ILE A 109 -6.79 -0.61 12.96
N ARG A 110 -6.39 0.61 13.37
CA ARG A 110 -7.34 1.71 13.53
C ARG A 110 -7.99 2.07 12.20
N SER A 111 -7.22 2.25 11.13
CA SER A 111 -7.75 2.57 9.80
C SER A 111 -8.68 1.47 9.28
N PHE A 112 -8.30 0.20 9.46
CA PHE A 112 -9.17 -0.94 9.15
C PHE A 112 -10.52 -0.86 9.87
N ARG A 113 -10.52 -0.61 11.18
CA ARG A 113 -11.77 -0.53 11.96
C ARG A 113 -12.68 0.60 11.48
N ILE A 114 -12.10 1.75 11.09
CA ILE A 114 -12.88 2.87 10.54
C ILE A 114 -13.49 2.47 9.19
N LEU A 115 -12.70 1.90 8.28
CA LEU A 115 -13.19 1.38 6.99
C LEU A 115 -14.27 0.31 7.17
N ASN A 116 -14.10 -0.56 8.19
CA ASN A 116 -15.05 -1.62 8.47
C ASN A 116 -16.42 -1.09 8.94
N ASN A 117 -16.42 0.04 9.63
CA ASN A 117 -17.63 0.70 10.10
C ASN A 117 -18.35 1.48 8.99
N ASP A 118 -17.62 1.90 7.96
CA ASP A 118 -18.19 2.53 6.75
C ASP A 118 -18.79 1.47 5.81
N LYS A 119 -20.01 1.03 6.14
CA LYS A 119 -20.77 0.01 5.39
C LYS A 119 -21.50 0.59 4.18
N ASN A 120 -20.80 1.36 3.35
CA ASN A 120 -21.32 1.81 2.07
C ASN A 120 -21.53 0.62 1.09
N PRO A 121 -22.25 0.79 -0.04
CA PRO A 121 -22.53 -0.31 -0.97
C PRO A 121 -21.30 -1.02 -1.55
N TYR A 122 -20.13 -0.39 -1.50
CA TYR A 122 -18.86 -0.93 -2.01
C TYR A 122 -18.03 -1.64 -0.93
N TYR A 123 -18.49 -1.67 0.32
CA TYR A 123 -17.80 -2.30 1.46
C TYR A 123 -17.37 -3.75 1.18
N VAL A 124 -18.20 -4.52 0.47
CA VAL A 124 -17.89 -5.93 0.11
C VAL A 124 -16.67 -6.07 -0.80
N TYR A 125 -16.24 -5.00 -1.48
CA TYR A 125 -15.03 -4.93 -2.29
C TYR A 125 -13.88 -4.25 -1.56
N THR A 126 -14.18 -3.23 -0.75
CA THR A 126 -13.18 -2.47 0.02
C THR A 126 -12.56 -3.33 1.11
N LEU A 127 -13.37 -4.02 1.92
CA LEU A 127 -12.88 -4.77 3.07
C LEU A 127 -11.92 -5.91 2.69
N PRO A 128 -12.21 -6.75 1.67
CA PRO A 128 -11.24 -7.76 1.21
C PRO A 128 -9.86 -7.18 0.88
N THR A 129 -9.83 -6.01 0.23
CA THR A 129 -8.57 -5.34 -0.15
C THR A 129 -7.75 -4.95 1.09
N THR A 130 -8.40 -4.60 2.20
CA THR A 130 -7.68 -4.26 3.45
C THR A 130 -6.92 -5.45 4.03
N PHE A 131 -7.41 -6.68 3.82
CA PHE A 131 -6.76 -7.90 4.34
C PHE A 131 -5.39 -8.13 3.69
N ASP A 132 -5.25 -7.82 2.39
CA ASP A 132 -3.98 -7.93 1.68
C ASP A 132 -2.90 -6.97 2.25
N TYR A 133 -3.31 -5.82 2.80
CA TYR A 133 -2.37 -4.90 3.47
C TYR A 133 -2.12 -5.29 4.93
N LEU A 134 -3.16 -5.73 5.64
CA LEU A 134 -3.05 -6.13 7.03
C LEU A 134 -2.12 -7.36 7.20
N ILE A 135 -2.24 -8.37 6.34
CA ILE A 135 -1.46 -9.61 6.52
C ILE A 135 0.06 -9.38 6.46
N LYS A 136 0.51 -8.31 5.78
CA LYS A 136 1.92 -7.93 5.67
C LYS A 136 2.60 -7.63 7.01
N PHE A 137 1.82 -7.27 8.02
CA PHE A 137 2.34 -7.01 9.38
C PHE A 137 2.81 -8.28 10.10
N LYS A 138 2.37 -9.47 9.66
CA LYS A 138 2.73 -10.78 10.27
C LYS A 138 2.56 -10.80 11.80
N SER A 139 1.57 -10.07 12.30
CA SER A 139 1.31 -9.88 13.72
C SER A 139 0.15 -10.78 14.15
N SER A 140 0.30 -11.48 15.27
CA SER A 140 -0.78 -12.30 15.85
C SER A 140 -2.04 -11.47 16.08
N LYS A 141 -1.90 -10.21 16.53
CA LYS A 141 -3.00 -9.26 16.70
C LYS A 141 -3.77 -9.01 15.41
N VAL A 142 -3.06 -8.91 14.29
CA VAL A 142 -3.68 -8.71 12.97
C VAL A 142 -4.31 -9.99 12.46
N ASN A 143 -3.65 -11.14 12.63
CA ASN A 143 -4.21 -12.43 12.24
C ASN A 143 -5.53 -12.70 12.95
N SER A 144 -5.60 -12.46 14.27
CA SER A 144 -6.85 -12.60 15.03
C SER A 144 -7.97 -11.70 14.50
N ILE A 145 -7.67 -10.48 14.07
CA ILE A 145 -8.67 -9.59 13.45
C ILE A 145 -9.18 -10.19 12.13
N ILE A 146 -8.30 -10.71 11.27
CA ILE A 146 -8.72 -11.30 9.99
C ILE A 146 -9.51 -12.60 10.22
N GLU A 147 -9.14 -13.37 11.24
CA GLU A 147 -9.82 -14.63 11.63
C GLU A 147 -11.30 -14.41 11.96
N GLU A 148 -11.69 -13.26 12.51
CA GLU A 148 -13.10 -12.90 12.77
C GLU A 148 -13.96 -12.94 11.50
N TYR A 149 -13.36 -12.83 10.31
CA TYR A 149 -14.06 -12.73 9.02
C TYR A 149 -14.09 -14.03 8.22
N ILE A 150 -13.43 -15.11 8.65
CA ILE A 150 -13.33 -16.35 7.83
C ILE A 150 -14.68 -17.03 7.56
N ASN A 151 -15.67 -16.77 8.42
CA ASN A 151 -17.05 -17.28 8.30
C ASN A 151 -18.07 -16.16 8.08
N HIS A 152 -17.61 -15.02 7.54
CA HIS A 152 -18.48 -13.88 7.25
C HIS A 152 -19.58 -14.27 6.23
N LYS A 153 -20.79 -13.72 6.41
CA LYS A 153 -21.96 -14.03 5.56
C LYS A 153 -21.73 -13.70 4.07
N GLU A 154 -20.97 -12.65 3.81
CA GLU A 154 -20.59 -12.25 2.45
C GLU A 154 -19.43 -13.11 1.96
N TYR A 155 -19.68 -13.90 0.92
CA TYR A 155 -18.72 -14.85 0.38
C TYR A 155 -17.35 -14.21 0.06
N LEU A 156 -17.33 -13.04 -0.60
CA LEU A 156 -16.08 -12.39 -0.98
C LEU A 156 -15.20 -12.00 0.22
N ILE A 157 -15.82 -11.60 1.33
CA ILE A 157 -15.12 -11.26 2.56
C ILE A 157 -14.54 -12.53 3.19
N ALA A 158 -15.37 -13.57 3.37
CA ALA A 158 -14.93 -14.84 3.96
C ALA A 158 -13.83 -15.52 3.13
N TYR A 159 -13.98 -15.53 1.80
CA TYR A 159 -13.00 -16.08 0.88
C TYR A 159 -11.65 -15.38 1.00
N ASN A 160 -11.63 -14.04 0.98
CA ASN A 160 -10.38 -13.29 1.05
C ASN A 160 -9.71 -13.38 2.42
N ALA A 161 -10.47 -13.37 3.53
CA ALA A 161 -9.92 -13.61 4.85
C ALA A 161 -9.21 -14.98 4.94
N LYS A 162 -9.86 -16.04 4.44
CA LYS A 162 -9.25 -17.38 4.34
C LYS A 162 -8.05 -17.43 3.41
N ARG A 163 -8.09 -16.71 2.29
CA ARG A 163 -7.01 -16.67 1.30
C ARG A 163 -5.74 -16.06 1.89
N VAL A 164 -5.84 -14.91 2.56
CA VAL A 164 -4.65 -14.22 3.06
C VAL A 164 -4.01 -14.94 4.25
N LEU A 165 -4.79 -15.58 5.12
CA LEU A 165 -4.27 -16.32 6.28
C LEU A 165 -3.53 -17.62 5.91
N LYS A 166 -3.64 -18.06 4.65
CA LYS A 166 -2.96 -19.26 4.13
C LYS A 166 -1.65 -18.95 3.38
N GLN A 167 -1.29 -17.67 3.24
CA GLN A 167 -0.06 -17.21 2.59
C GLN A 167 1.09 -17.15 3.60
#